data_AF-X0W9T9-F1
#
_entry.id   AF-X0W9T9-F1
#
_cell.length_a   1.000
_cell.length_b   1.000
_cell.length_c   1.000
_cell.angle_alpha   90.00
_cell.angle_beta   90.00
_cell.angle_gamma   90.00
#
_symmetry.space_group_name_H-M   'P 1'
#
loop_
_entity.id
_entity.type
_entity.pdbx_description
1 polymer ?
#
loop_
_entity_poly.entity_id
_entity_poly.type
_entity_poly.pdbx_seq_one_letter_code
_entity_poly.pdbx_strand_id
1 'polypeptide(L)'
;PPALMVKIEGKSQPLGISKVACDVRIIGHVAQTRMTLTFTNPHKRPLAGDLYFPLPEGATVSGYALDIDGVMVDASIVDKDIGRMVFEEIVREGIDPGLVEWVGGNNFRTRVFPIPAGGSRTVRVDYVTELGGGKEAPAYRLPLNFKNKVREFSLRVEVVRPPAHPRIKQGGPPDLAFRKQRDNFVAEIRLKDVLLAKDLIIALPDVSKQAVLVEKAADGQFYFCIHDDAGPPPAATAAAAPKHLAVFWDASGSRGAADH
;
A
#
# COMPACT_ATOMS: atom_id res chain seq x y z
N PRO A 1 5.31 -1.59 9.09
CA PRO A 1 3.90 -2.05 9.19
C PRO A 1 2.94 -0.93 9.63
N PRO A 2 1.64 -1.07 9.31
CA PRO A 2 0.61 -0.21 9.86
C PRO A 2 0.54 -0.26 11.40
N ALA A 3 0.15 0.85 12.03
CA ALA A 3 -0.01 0.96 13.48
C ALA A 3 -1.10 1.97 13.85
N LEU A 4 -1.86 1.68 14.91
CA LEU A 4 -2.84 2.61 15.48
C LEU A 4 -2.29 3.15 16.80
N MET A 5 -1.94 4.43 16.81
CA MET A 5 -1.27 5.10 17.93
C MET A 5 -2.28 5.81 18.81
N VAL A 6 -2.29 5.53 20.12
CA VAL A 6 -3.17 6.16 21.10
C VAL A 6 -2.37 6.93 22.14
N LYS A 7 -2.97 7.95 22.75
CA LYS A 7 -2.38 8.69 23.88
C LYS A 7 -2.93 8.19 25.20
N ILE A 8 -2.08 7.57 26.03
CA ILE A 8 -2.39 7.13 27.39
C ILE A 8 -1.47 7.86 28.35
N GLU A 9 -2.05 8.60 29.32
CA GLU A 9 -1.29 9.37 30.32
C GLU A 9 -0.21 10.29 29.69
N GLY A 10 -0.55 10.90 28.55
CA GLY A 10 0.34 11.78 27.79
C GLY A 10 1.39 11.07 26.91
N LYS A 11 1.51 9.73 26.98
CA LYS A 11 2.44 8.94 26.18
C LYS A 11 1.76 8.33 24.95
N SER A 12 2.43 8.42 23.80
CA SER A 12 1.99 7.76 22.56
C SER A 12 2.43 6.29 22.55
N GLN A 13 1.50 5.38 22.33
CA GLN A 13 1.77 3.94 22.25
C GLN A 13 0.89 3.25 21.19
N PRO A 14 1.38 2.20 20.52
CA PRO A 14 0.58 1.45 19.56
C PRO A 14 -0.42 0.52 20.27
N LEU A 15 -1.64 0.42 19.76
CA LEU A 15 -2.56 -0.65 20.14
C LEU A 15 -2.13 -2.00 19.55
N GLY A 16 -2.48 -3.08 20.26
CA GLY A 16 -2.23 -4.44 19.79
C GLY A 16 -3.12 -4.79 18.60
N ILE A 17 -2.52 -5.44 17.58
CA ILE A 17 -3.24 -5.95 16.41
C ILE A 17 -3.62 -7.40 16.67
N SER A 18 -4.91 -7.70 16.69
CA SER A 18 -5.41 -9.05 16.90
C SER A 18 -5.67 -9.80 15.59
N LYS A 19 -6.15 -9.10 14.55
CA LYS A 19 -6.42 -9.71 13.25
C LYS A 19 -5.80 -8.91 12.11
N VAL A 20 -5.28 -9.63 11.12
CA VAL A 20 -4.79 -9.07 9.85
C VAL A 20 -5.33 -9.94 8.71
N ALA A 21 -6.06 -9.32 7.78
CA ALA A 21 -6.52 -9.96 6.56
C ALA A 21 -6.08 -9.15 5.36
N CYS A 22 -5.38 -9.78 4.42
CA CYS A 22 -4.89 -9.16 3.21
C CYS A 22 -5.44 -9.90 1.98
N ASP A 23 -6.08 -9.19 1.07
CA ASP A 23 -6.41 -9.67 -0.27
C ASP A 23 -5.65 -8.82 -1.29
N VAL A 24 -4.88 -9.48 -2.15
CA VAL A 24 -4.01 -8.85 -3.12
C VAL A 24 -4.33 -9.41 -4.49
N ARG A 25 -4.62 -8.53 -5.44
CA ARG A 25 -4.80 -8.87 -6.85
C ARG A 25 -3.77 -8.13 -7.69
N ILE A 26 -2.95 -8.87 -8.41
CA ILE A 26 -1.88 -8.35 -9.26
C ILE A 26 -2.24 -8.63 -10.72
N ILE A 27 -2.23 -7.60 -11.54
CA ILE A 27 -2.48 -7.69 -12.98
C ILE A 27 -1.41 -6.87 -13.70
N GLY A 28 -0.51 -7.55 -14.43
CA GLY A 28 0.65 -6.90 -15.03
C GLY A 28 1.45 -6.09 -14.01
N HIS A 29 1.63 -4.80 -14.29
CA HIS A 29 2.36 -3.85 -13.45
C HIS A 29 1.50 -3.17 -12.37
N VAL A 30 0.31 -3.67 -12.05
CA VAL A 30 -0.56 -3.04 -11.05
C VAL A 30 -0.94 -4.05 -9.98
N ALA A 31 -0.76 -3.68 -8.71
CA ALA A 31 -1.27 -4.41 -7.56
C ALA A 31 -2.41 -3.62 -6.91
N GLN A 32 -3.56 -4.25 -6.73
CA GLN A 32 -4.62 -3.81 -5.84
C GLN A 32 -4.50 -4.57 -4.52
N THR A 33 -4.44 -3.84 -3.41
CA THR A 33 -4.29 -4.42 -2.08
C THR A 33 -5.39 -3.93 -1.17
N ARG A 34 -6.07 -4.87 -0.53
CA ARG A 34 -7.00 -4.65 0.57
C ARG A 34 -6.40 -5.18 1.86
N MET A 35 -6.15 -4.31 2.82
CA MET A 35 -5.62 -4.69 4.12
C MET A 35 -6.62 -4.32 5.22
N THR A 36 -7.14 -5.34 5.91
CA THR A 36 -8.08 -5.21 7.02
C THR A 36 -7.38 -5.55 8.33
N LEU A 37 -7.43 -4.64 9.30
CA LEU A 37 -6.70 -4.69 10.56
C LEU A 37 -7.65 -4.52 11.72
N THR A 38 -7.61 -5.44 12.69
CA THR A 38 -8.39 -5.32 13.93
C THR A 38 -7.44 -4.97 15.08
N PHE A 39 -7.67 -3.80 15.68
CA PHE A 39 -6.93 -3.31 16.85
C PHE A 39 -7.74 -3.54 18.12
N THR A 40 -7.07 -3.92 19.21
CA THR A 40 -7.71 -4.18 20.51
C THR A 40 -7.37 -3.08 21.50
N ASN A 41 -8.39 -2.55 22.19
CA ASN A 41 -8.23 -1.60 23.29
C ASN A 41 -8.32 -2.34 24.63
N PRO A 42 -7.20 -2.53 25.36
CA PRO A 42 -7.21 -3.21 26.65
C PRO A 42 -7.69 -2.30 27.81
N HIS A 43 -7.93 -1.01 27.56
CA HIS A 43 -8.27 -0.06 28.61
C HIS A 43 -9.79 -0.01 28.87
N LYS A 44 -10.15 0.36 30.10
CA LYS A 44 -11.55 0.46 30.57
C LYS A 44 -12.27 1.74 30.12
N ARG A 45 -11.73 2.46 29.14
CA ARG A 45 -12.31 3.68 28.57
C ARG A 45 -12.21 3.66 27.04
N PRO A 46 -13.15 4.29 26.33
CA PRO A 46 -13.01 4.49 24.90
C PRO A 46 -11.77 5.34 24.60
N LEU A 47 -11.10 5.05 23.49
CA LEU A 47 -9.90 5.77 23.05
C LEU A 47 -10.11 6.39 21.67
N ALA A 48 -9.40 7.49 21.43
CA ALA A 48 -9.11 7.99 20.09
C ALA A 48 -7.66 7.63 19.75
N GLY A 49 -7.40 7.28 18.50
CA GLY A 49 -6.05 7.03 18.01
C GLY A 49 -5.86 7.50 16.58
N ASP A 50 -4.61 7.64 16.17
CA ASP A 50 -4.21 7.94 14.80
C ASP A 50 -3.71 6.67 14.14
N LEU A 51 -4.37 6.24 13.07
CA LEU A 51 -3.87 5.17 12.22
C LEU A 51 -2.76 5.73 11.34
N TYR A 52 -1.61 5.07 11.36
CA TYR A 52 -0.52 5.28 10.43
C TYR A 52 -0.42 4.05 9.54
N PHE A 53 -0.54 4.25 8.24
CA PHE A 53 -0.50 3.20 7.24
C PHE A 53 0.57 3.54 6.19
N PRO A 54 1.78 2.96 6.31
CA PRO A 54 2.85 3.22 5.35
C PRO A 54 2.47 2.60 4.01
N LEU A 55 2.57 3.39 2.95
CA LEU A 55 2.27 2.97 1.59
C LEU A 55 3.58 2.64 0.84
N PRO A 56 3.57 1.72 -0.13
CA PRO A 56 4.67 1.54 -1.09
C PRO A 56 4.83 2.77 -1.98
N GLU A 57 6.03 3.04 -2.50
CA GLU A 57 6.26 4.21 -3.38
C GLU A 57 5.35 4.16 -4.61
N GLY A 58 4.79 5.31 -5.00
CA GLY A 58 3.82 5.39 -6.10
C GLY A 58 2.44 4.80 -5.78
N ALA A 59 2.18 4.36 -4.54
CA ALA A 59 0.87 3.82 -4.20
C ALA A 59 -0.17 4.93 -3.94
N THR A 60 -1.41 4.67 -4.37
CA THR A 60 -2.56 5.56 -4.18
C THR A 60 -3.64 4.85 -3.38
N VAL A 61 -4.14 5.49 -2.32
CA VAL A 61 -5.28 4.97 -1.55
C VAL A 61 -6.54 5.05 -2.42
N SER A 62 -7.23 3.93 -2.55
CA SER A 62 -8.46 3.81 -3.35
C SER A 62 -9.70 3.54 -2.50
N GLY A 63 -9.54 3.23 -1.21
CA GLY A 63 -10.67 3.05 -0.30
C GLY A 63 -10.25 3.00 1.17
N TYR A 64 -11.18 3.38 2.04
CA TYR A 64 -11.01 3.34 3.48
C TYR A 64 -12.35 3.00 4.13
N ALA A 65 -12.35 2.13 5.13
CA ALA A 65 -13.57 1.76 5.86
C ALA A 65 -13.28 1.48 7.33
N LEU A 66 -14.28 1.72 8.18
CA LEU A 66 -14.27 1.42 9.60
C LEU A 66 -15.42 0.48 9.95
N ASP A 67 -15.24 -0.40 10.93
CA ASP A 67 -16.37 -1.17 11.44
C ASP A 67 -17.29 -0.34 12.34
N ILE A 68 -18.60 -0.45 12.12
CA ILE A 68 -19.66 0.04 13.00
C ILE A 68 -20.53 -1.18 13.32
N ASP A 69 -20.59 -1.55 14.60
CA ASP A 69 -21.34 -2.71 15.09
C ASP A 69 -21.03 -4.02 14.32
N GLY A 70 -19.76 -4.20 13.95
CA GLY A 70 -19.29 -5.38 13.22
C GLY A 70 -19.48 -5.34 11.70
N VAL A 71 -20.06 -4.28 11.16
CA VAL A 71 -20.24 -4.06 9.72
C VAL A 71 -19.24 -3.04 9.22
N MET A 72 -18.51 -3.34 8.15
CA MET A 72 -17.60 -2.38 7.52
C MET A 72 -18.39 -1.29 6.80
N VAL A 73 -18.19 -0.04 7.19
CA VAL A 73 -18.78 1.15 6.57
C VAL A 73 -17.68 1.91 5.85
N ASP A 74 -17.84 2.08 4.54
CA ASP A 74 -16.92 2.87 3.71
C ASP A 74 -16.95 4.33 4.15
N ALA A 75 -15.76 4.91 4.32
CA ALA A 75 -15.62 6.34 4.47
C ALA A 75 -15.86 6.98 3.11
N SER A 76 -17.07 7.48 2.89
CA SER A 76 -17.35 8.30 1.72
C SER A 76 -16.44 9.52 1.73
N ILE A 77 -15.74 9.79 0.63
CA ILE A 77 -15.25 11.14 0.32
C ILE A 77 -16.50 11.96 0.03
N VAL A 78 -17.22 12.38 1.08
CA VAL A 78 -18.35 13.27 0.94
C VAL A 78 -17.82 14.66 0.65
N ASP A 79 -18.43 15.35 -0.31
CA ASP A 79 -18.25 16.79 -0.49
C ASP A 79 -18.40 17.50 0.86
N LYS A 80 -17.54 18.50 1.10
CA LYS A 80 -17.34 19.18 2.40
C LYS A 80 -18.64 19.53 3.14
N ASP A 81 -19.73 19.81 2.43
CA ASP A 81 -21.00 20.24 3.03
C ASP A 81 -21.91 19.09 3.48
N ILE A 82 -21.90 17.93 2.81
CA ILE A 82 -22.66 16.74 3.25
C ILE A 82 -21.94 16.04 4.39
N GLY A 83 -20.60 15.99 4.32
CA GLY A 83 -19.77 15.49 5.41
C GLY A 83 -19.98 16.25 6.71
N ARG A 84 -20.17 17.58 6.64
CA ARG A 84 -20.40 18.44 7.81
C ARG A 84 -21.76 18.17 8.49
N MET A 85 -22.83 17.90 7.74
CA MET A 85 -24.15 17.64 8.33
C MET A 85 -24.21 16.30 9.07
N VAL A 86 -23.69 15.22 8.45
CA VAL A 86 -23.58 13.90 9.11
C VAL A 86 -22.61 13.96 10.30
N PHE A 87 -21.53 14.74 10.18
CA PHE A 87 -20.57 15.00 11.26
C PHE A 87 -21.21 15.72 12.47
N GLU A 88 -21.99 16.77 12.25
CA GLU A 88 -22.65 17.53 13.33
C GLU A 88 -23.76 16.73 14.04
N GLU A 89 -24.41 15.81 13.33
CA GLU A 89 -25.41 14.90 13.88
C GLU A 89 -24.76 13.81 14.77
N ILE A 90 -23.66 13.20 14.32
CA ILE A 90 -22.95 12.15 15.06
C ILE A 90 -22.14 12.72 16.26
N VAL A 91 -21.58 13.93 16.13
CA VAL A 91 -20.86 14.61 17.22
C VAL A 91 -21.82 15.07 18.33
N ARG A 92 -23.07 15.42 18.01
CA ARG A 92 -24.11 15.68 19.02
C ARG A 92 -24.46 14.46 19.85
N GLU A 93 -24.18 13.25 19.35
CA GLU A 93 -24.32 11.99 20.08
C GLU A 93 -23.00 11.47 20.71
N GLY A 94 -21.92 12.27 20.66
CA GLY A 94 -20.65 11.95 21.32
C GLY A 94 -19.72 11.01 20.54
N ILE A 95 -19.93 10.85 19.23
CA ILE A 95 -19.12 10.02 18.33
C ILE A 95 -18.39 10.94 17.33
N ASP A 96 -17.07 10.87 17.25
CA ASP A 96 -16.20 11.65 16.35
C ASP A 96 -15.64 10.71 15.25
N PRO A 97 -16.28 10.59 14.07
CA PRO A 97 -15.82 9.72 13.01
C PRO A 97 -14.68 10.40 12.23
N GLY A 98 -13.48 9.86 12.44
CA GLY A 98 -12.23 10.07 11.71
C GLY A 98 -12.20 11.06 10.55
N LEU A 99 -11.66 12.25 10.81
CA LEU A 99 -11.14 13.14 9.76
C LEU A 99 -9.93 12.46 9.07
N VAL A 100 -10.02 12.32 7.74
CA VAL A 100 -8.90 11.88 6.90
C VAL A 100 -8.00 13.09 6.65
N GLU A 101 -6.83 13.13 7.27
CA GLU A 101 -5.81 14.14 6.98
C GLU A 101 -4.69 13.50 6.16
N TRP A 102 -4.59 13.88 4.89
CA TRP A 102 -3.47 13.51 4.04
C TRP A 102 -2.25 14.32 4.50
N VAL A 103 -1.34 13.68 5.24
CA VAL A 103 -0.06 14.30 5.62
C VAL A 103 0.96 13.90 4.55
N GLY A 104 1.49 14.89 3.83
CA GLY A 104 2.37 14.68 2.68
C GLY A 104 3.48 13.66 2.90
N GLY A 105 3.78 12.91 1.84
CA GLY A 105 4.67 11.75 1.85
C GLY A 105 3.93 10.47 1.44
N ASN A 106 4.60 9.34 1.57
CA ASN A 106 4.07 8.03 1.16
C ASN A 106 3.41 7.26 2.33
N ASN A 107 2.55 7.95 3.09
CA ASN A 107 1.92 7.39 4.27
C ASN A 107 0.49 7.92 4.42
N PHE A 108 -0.47 7.00 4.53
CA PHE A 108 -1.85 7.33 4.82
C PHE A 108 -2.05 7.49 6.34
N ARG A 109 -2.76 8.55 6.75
CA ARG A 109 -3.10 8.81 8.14
C ARG A 109 -4.57 9.16 8.28
N THR A 110 -5.19 8.66 9.34
CA THR A 110 -6.59 8.99 9.66
C THR A 110 -6.80 8.82 11.16
N ARG A 111 -7.68 9.64 11.72
CA ARG A 111 -8.12 9.47 13.10
C ARG A 111 -9.15 8.34 13.18
N VAL A 112 -9.10 7.57 14.26
CA VAL A 112 -10.00 6.46 14.55
C VAL A 112 -10.59 6.69 15.94
N PHE A 113 -11.90 6.88 15.98
CA PHE A 113 -12.66 7.03 17.22
C PHE A 113 -14.14 6.61 17.00
N PRO A 114 -14.85 6.20 18.06
CA PRO A 114 -14.30 5.65 19.28
C PRO A 114 -13.66 4.27 19.02
N ILE A 115 -12.62 3.94 19.79
CA ILE A 115 -12.15 2.56 19.95
C ILE A 115 -12.74 2.06 21.27
N PRO A 116 -13.74 1.15 21.27
CA PRO A 116 -14.51 0.80 22.46
C PRO A 116 -13.66 0.32 23.64
N ALA A 117 -14.10 0.61 24.88
CA ALA A 117 -13.45 0.15 26.10
C ALA A 117 -13.45 -1.38 26.18
N GLY A 118 -12.29 -2.01 26.40
CA GLY A 118 -12.13 -3.47 26.40
C GLY A 118 -12.49 -4.15 25.08
N GLY A 119 -12.77 -3.38 24.03
CA GLY A 119 -13.24 -3.87 22.74
C GLY A 119 -12.20 -3.76 21.64
N SER A 120 -12.67 -3.78 20.40
CA SER A 120 -11.84 -3.66 19.21
C SER A 120 -12.40 -2.69 18.20
N ARG A 121 -11.55 -2.23 17.29
CA ARG A 121 -11.94 -1.50 16.08
C ARG A 121 -11.23 -2.11 14.89
N THR A 122 -11.98 -2.40 13.85
CA THR A 122 -11.52 -2.92 12.56
C THR A 122 -11.46 -1.79 11.55
N VAL A 123 -10.35 -1.75 10.83
CA VAL A 123 -10.06 -0.75 9.81
C VAL A 123 -9.68 -1.45 8.52
N ARG A 124 -10.20 -1.01 7.39
CA ARG A 124 -9.80 -1.47 6.06
C ARG A 124 -9.19 -0.31 5.28
N VAL A 125 -8.04 -0.56 4.66
CA VAL A 125 -7.42 0.34 3.69
C VAL A 125 -7.26 -0.43 2.38
N ASP A 126 -7.81 0.14 1.31
CA ASP A 126 -7.65 -0.34 -0.05
C ASP A 126 -6.70 0.63 -0.78
N TYR A 127 -5.68 0.11 -1.46
CA TYR A 127 -4.73 0.92 -2.21
C TYR A 127 -4.26 0.20 -3.48
N VAL A 128 -3.84 1.00 -4.45
CA VAL A 128 -3.27 0.55 -5.72
C VAL A 128 -1.80 0.92 -5.75
N THR A 129 -0.95 0.05 -6.28
CA THR A 129 0.49 0.28 -6.43
C THR A 129 0.94 -0.13 -7.82
N GLU A 130 1.74 0.72 -8.47
CA GLU A 130 2.45 0.39 -9.70
C GLU A 130 3.72 -0.42 -9.37
N LEU A 131 3.95 -1.49 -10.13
CA LEU A 131 4.99 -2.50 -9.92
C LEU A 131 6.04 -2.32 -11.04
N GLY A 132 6.87 -1.30 -10.91
CA GLY A 132 7.82 -0.93 -11.96
C GLY A 132 8.48 0.41 -11.64
N GLY A 133 9.44 0.84 -12.45
CA GLY A 133 10.05 2.17 -12.32
C GLY A 133 11.51 2.22 -11.86
N GLY A 134 12.29 1.15 -12.01
CA GLY A 134 13.71 1.14 -11.65
C GLY A 134 14.54 0.06 -12.35
N LYS A 135 15.84 -0.04 -12.03
CA LYS A 135 16.75 -1.05 -12.61
C LYS A 135 16.51 -2.48 -12.11
N GLU A 136 15.67 -2.67 -11.09
CA GLU A 136 15.36 -3.98 -10.53
C GLU A 136 14.14 -4.62 -11.21
N ALA A 137 14.11 -5.95 -11.23
CA ALA A 137 12.95 -6.69 -11.71
C ALA A 137 11.68 -6.34 -10.89
N PRO A 138 10.50 -6.23 -11.53
CA PRO A 138 9.25 -5.93 -10.86
C PRO A 138 9.00 -6.84 -9.65
N ALA A 139 8.68 -6.23 -8.51
CA ALA A 139 8.39 -6.93 -7.28
C ALA A 139 7.28 -6.23 -6.49
N TYR A 140 6.37 -7.02 -5.94
CA TYR A 140 5.35 -6.54 -5.02
C TYR A 140 5.83 -6.63 -3.57
N ARG A 141 5.55 -5.61 -2.76
CA ARG A 141 5.89 -5.55 -1.33
C ARG A 141 4.63 -5.36 -0.49
N LEU A 142 4.43 -6.24 0.49
CA LEU A 142 3.37 -6.13 1.49
C LEU A 142 4.00 -5.94 2.89
N PRO A 143 3.76 -4.81 3.58
CA PRO A 143 4.35 -4.53 4.89
C PRO A 143 3.74 -5.39 6.00
N LEU A 144 4.32 -6.56 6.22
CA LEU A 144 3.91 -7.54 7.24
C LEU A 144 4.82 -7.58 8.47
N ASN A 145 5.85 -6.74 8.58
CA ASN A 145 6.85 -6.73 9.66
C ASN A 145 6.32 -6.31 11.06
N PHE A 146 5.30 -6.98 11.57
CA PHE A 146 4.72 -6.76 12.89
C PHE A 146 5.64 -7.24 14.02
N LYS A 147 5.75 -6.43 15.08
CA LYS A 147 6.61 -6.72 16.24
C LYS A 147 6.08 -7.82 17.16
N ASN A 148 4.76 -7.99 17.21
CA ASN A 148 4.05 -8.91 18.09
C ASN A 148 3.34 -9.98 17.27
N LYS A 149 2.97 -11.08 17.93
CA LYS A 149 2.13 -12.12 17.32
C LYS A 149 0.76 -11.57 16.94
N VAL A 150 0.28 -11.94 15.76
CA VAL A 150 -1.08 -11.68 15.29
C VAL A 150 -1.91 -12.94 15.59
N ARG A 151 -3.02 -12.77 16.31
CA ARG A 151 -3.88 -13.90 16.73
C ARG A 151 -4.53 -14.60 15.55
N GLU A 152 -5.04 -13.84 14.58
CA GLU A 152 -5.64 -14.37 13.35
C GLU A 152 -5.04 -13.66 12.13
N PHE A 153 -4.41 -14.42 11.26
CA PHE A 153 -3.83 -13.91 10.02
C PHE A 153 -4.42 -14.63 8.81
N SER A 154 -4.77 -13.88 7.78
CA SER A 154 -5.13 -14.44 6.48
C SER A 154 -4.53 -13.61 5.35
N LEU A 155 -4.07 -14.29 4.31
CA LEU A 155 -3.52 -13.68 3.12
C LEU A 155 -3.98 -14.47 1.90
N ARG A 156 -4.51 -13.77 0.91
CA ARG A 156 -4.74 -14.28 -0.44
C ARG A 156 -4.04 -13.36 -1.43
N VAL A 157 -3.20 -13.94 -2.29
CA VAL A 157 -2.53 -13.24 -3.39
C VAL A 157 -2.90 -13.94 -4.68
N GLU A 158 -3.52 -13.21 -5.59
CA GLU A 158 -3.84 -13.65 -6.94
C GLU A 158 -3.01 -12.86 -7.95
N VAL A 159 -2.23 -13.56 -8.76
CA VAL A 159 -1.52 -12.98 -9.91
C VAL A 159 -2.23 -13.44 -11.17
N VAL A 160 -2.81 -12.48 -11.88
CA VAL A 160 -3.66 -12.72 -13.06
C VAL A 160 -2.79 -12.85 -14.29
N ARG A 161 -2.90 -13.98 -14.98
CA ARG A 161 -2.24 -14.24 -16.28
C ARG A 161 -0.76 -13.81 -16.34
N PRO A 162 0.10 -14.12 -15.34
CA PRO A 162 1.49 -13.70 -15.40
C PRO A 162 2.24 -14.48 -16.49
N PRO A 163 3.27 -13.88 -17.12
CA PRO A 163 4.06 -14.52 -18.16
C PRO A 163 4.99 -15.61 -17.60
N ALA A 164 5.28 -15.56 -16.29
CA ALA A 164 6.10 -16.52 -15.59
C ALA A 164 5.57 -16.79 -14.17
N HIS A 165 6.08 -17.86 -13.54
CA HIS A 165 5.68 -18.25 -12.19
C HIS A 165 6.13 -17.20 -11.14
N PRO A 166 5.23 -16.60 -10.33
CA PRO A 166 5.59 -15.67 -9.26
C PRO A 166 6.43 -16.35 -8.17
N ARG A 167 7.38 -15.63 -7.56
CA ARG A 167 8.29 -16.22 -6.55
C ARG A 167 8.32 -15.37 -5.28
N ILE A 168 8.27 -16.02 -4.12
CA ILE A 168 8.54 -15.34 -2.85
C ILE A 168 10.04 -15.08 -2.77
N LYS A 169 10.43 -13.80 -2.87
CA LYS A 169 11.83 -13.36 -2.79
C LYS A 169 12.28 -13.25 -1.33
N GLN A 170 11.38 -12.77 -0.46
CA GLN A 170 11.70 -12.54 0.96
C GLN A 170 10.44 -12.53 1.82
N GLY A 171 10.58 -13.02 3.06
CA GLY A 171 9.61 -12.85 4.14
C GLY A 171 8.25 -13.48 3.86
N GLY A 172 7.23 -12.94 4.52
CA GLY A 172 5.88 -13.49 4.47
C GLY A 172 5.62 -14.61 5.48
N PRO A 173 4.37 -15.11 5.50
CA PRO A 173 3.96 -16.21 6.35
C PRO A 173 4.65 -17.53 5.93
N PRO A 174 4.92 -18.45 6.90
CA PRO A 174 5.48 -19.77 6.60
C PRO A 174 4.58 -20.53 5.63
N ASP A 175 5.16 -21.41 4.80
CA ASP A 175 4.46 -22.33 3.89
C ASP A 175 3.54 -21.68 2.83
N LEU A 176 3.60 -20.36 2.66
CA LEU A 176 2.93 -19.69 1.55
C LEU A 176 3.54 -20.13 0.22
N ALA A 177 2.72 -20.63 -0.69
CA ALA A 177 3.16 -21.08 -1.99
C ALA A 177 2.13 -20.74 -3.07
N PHE A 178 2.61 -20.35 -4.24
CA PHE A 178 1.77 -20.12 -5.41
C PHE A 178 1.38 -21.45 -6.06
N ARG A 179 0.09 -21.59 -6.38
CA ARG A 179 -0.47 -22.71 -7.13
C ARG A 179 -1.14 -22.18 -8.38
N LYS A 180 -0.92 -22.85 -9.51
CA LYS A 180 -1.58 -22.51 -10.77
C LYS A 180 -3.07 -22.85 -10.69
N GLN A 181 -3.92 -21.88 -11.03
CA GLN A 181 -5.37 -22.03 -11.14
C GLN A 181 -5.82 -21.44 -12.48
N ARG A 182 -6.08 -22.30 -13.47
CA ARG A 182 -6.30 -21.90 -14.87
C ARG A 182 -5.11 -21.07 -15.38
N ASP A 183 -5.34 -19.81 -15.73
CA ASP A 183 -4.30 -18.89 -16.20
C ASP A 183 -3.69 -18.03 -15.08
N ASN A 184 -4.20 -18.15 -13.85
CA ASN A 184 -3.75 -17.35 -12.70
C ASN A 184 -2.85 -18.17 -11.78
N PHE A 185 -2.10 -17.49 -10.93
CA PHE A 185 -1.40 -18.10 -9.80
C PHE A 185 -1.97 -17.55 -8.50
N VAL A 186 -2.35 -18.44 -7.59
CA VAL A 186 -2.95 -18.07 -6.31
C VAL A 186 -2.10 -18.64 -5.18
N ALA A 187 -1.76 -17.79 -4.22
CA ALA A 187 -1.21 -18.20 -2.93
C ALA A 187 -2.20 -17.77 -1.84
N GLU A 188 -2.65 -18.72 -1.02
CA GLU A 188 -3.58 -18.45 0.08
C GLU A 188 -3.10 -19.16 1.35
N ILE A 189 -3.21 -18.47 2.48
CA ILE A 189 -2.88 -19.03 3.78
C ILE A 189 -3.72 -18.41 4.91
N ARG A 190 -4.00 -19.21 5.94
CA ARG A 190 -4.58 -18.76 7.21
C ARG A 190 -3.78 -19.32 8.37
N LEU A 191 -3.39 -18.46 9.29
CA LEU A 191 -2.55 -18.81 10.45
C LEU A 191 -3.16 -18.24 11.72
N LYS A 192 -2.84 -18.88 12.84
CA LYS A 192 -3.17 -18.39 14.19
C LYS A 192 -1.89 -18.16 14.97
N ASP A 193 -1.90 -17.13 15.81
CA ASP A 193 -0.82 -16.79 16.74
C ASP A 193 0.58 -16.73 16.09
N VAL A 194 0.65 -16.13 14.89
CA VAL A 194 1.85 -16.06 14.05
C VAL A 194 2.62 -14.77 14.27
N LEU A 195 3.96 -14.85 14.30
CA LEU A 195 4.84 -13.69 14.25
C LEU A 195 5.28 -13.44 12.81
N LEU A 196 4.95 -12.28 12.25
CA LEU A 196 5.34 -11.85 10.91
C LEU A 196 6.49 -10.84 11.04
N ALA A 197 7.73 -11.30 11.07
CA ALA A 197 8.87 -10.44 11.38
C ALA A 197 9.39 -9.61 10.18
N LYS A 198 9.01 -9.97 8.95
CA LYS A 198 9.53 -9.38 7.71
C LYS A 198 8.41 -9.06 6.73
N ASP A 199 8.61 -8.04 5.92
CA ASP A 199 7.76 -7.74 4.77
C ASP A 199 7.77 -8.93 3.80
N LEU A 200 6.61 -9.18 3.18
CA LEU A 200 6.52 -10.13 2.08
C LEU A 200 6.92 -9.43 0.78
N ILE A 201 7.92 -9.97 0.09
CA ILE A 201 8.36 -9.53 -1.23
C ILE A 201 8.13 -10.63 -2.25
N ILE A 202 7.35 -10.34 -3.27
CA ILE A 202 6.99 -11.28 -4.35
C ILE A 202 7.62 -10.77 -5.64
N ALA A 203 8.56 -11.53 -6.19
CA ALA A 203 9.12 -11.26 -7.51
C ALA A 203 8.12 -11.68 -8.59
N LEU A 204 8.02 -10.84 -9.62
CA LEU A 204 7.14 -11.02 -10.77
C LEU A 204 7.99 -11.07 -12.05
N PRO A 205 8.61 -12.23 -12.37
CA PRO A 205 9.50 -12.33 -13.52
C PRO A 205 8.75 -12.09 -14.83
N ASP A 206 9.46 -11.53 -15.80
CA ASP A 206 8.97 -11.32 -17.18
C ASP A 206 7.73 -10.42 -17.32
N VAL A 207 7.20 -9.82 -16.25
CA VAL A 207 6.04 -8.92 -16.32
C VAL A 207 6.29 -7.73 -17.25
N SER A 208 7.52 -7.22 -17.32
CA SER A 208 7.91 -6.18 -18.28
C SER A 208 7.83 -6.60 -19.75
N LYS A 209 7.74 -7.90 -20.05
CA LYS A 209 7.47 -8.39 -21.43
C LYS A 209 5.99 -8.30 -21.79
N GLN A 210 5.10 -8.12 -20.82
CA GLN A 210 3.69 -7.85 -21.06
C GLN A 210 3.49 -6.35 -21.28
N ALA A 211 3.83 -5.90 -22.48
CA ALA A 211 3.75 -4.49 -22.84
C ALA A 211 2.31 -3.96 -22.88
N VAL A 212 1.30 -4.82 -23.09
CA VAL A 212 -0.11 -4.42 -23.18
C VAL A 212 -0.97 -5.32 -22.31
N LEU A 213 -1.74 -4.71 -21.42
CA LEU A 213 -2.78 -5.35 -20.63
C LEU A 213 -4.14 -4.78 -21.04
N VAL A 214 -5.15 -5.63 -21.19
CA VAL A 214 -6.55 -5.23 -21.42
C VAL A 214 -7.43 -5.94 -20.41
N GLU A 215 -8.22 -5.18 -19.67
CA GLU A 215 -9.17 -5.66 -18.67
C GLU A 215 -10.56 -5.10 -18.95
N LYS A 216 -11.59 -5.93 -18.74
CA LYS A 216 -13.00 -5.52 -18.81
C LYS A 216 -13.49 -5.22 -17.41
N ALA A 217 -13.91 -4.00 -17.15
CA ALA A 217 -14.49 -3.59 -15.89
C ALA A 217 -15.92 -4.13 -15.72
N ALA A 218 -16.43 -4.03 -14.49
CA ALA A 218 -17.75 -4.54 -14.11
C ALA A 218 -18.91 -3.81 -14.82
N ASP A 219 -18.70 -2.55 -15.19
CA ASP A 219 -19.62 -1.74 -16.00
C ASP A 219 -19.60 -2.13 -17.49
N GLY A 220 -18.74 -3.07 -17.88
CA GLY A 220 -18.57 -3.54 -19.24
C GLY A 220 -17.58 -2.74 -20.09
N GLN A 221 -17.01 -1.66 -19.57
CA GLN A 221 -15.97 -0.89 -20.26
C GLN A 221 -14.65 -1.65 -20.30
N PHE A 222 -13.84 -1.39 -21.32
CA PHE A 222 -12.50 -1.95 -21.45
C PHE A 222 -11.46 -0.88 -21.11
N TYR A 223 -10.54 -1.24 -20.23
CA TYR A 223 -9.38 -0.44 -19.90
C TYR A 223 -8.14 -1.16 -20.37
N PHE A 224 -7.17 -0.40 -20.86
CA PHE A 224 -5.88 -0.95 -21.24
C PHE A 224 -4.75 -0.19 -20.57
N CYS A 225 -3.65 -0.89 -20.31
CA CYS A 225 -2.40 -0.31 -19.83
C CYS A 225 -1.30 -0.73 -20.80
N ILE A 226 -0.50 0.24 -21.24
CA ILE A 226 0.71 -0.01 -22.02
C ILE A 226 1.90 0.33 -21.14
N HIS A 227 2.73 -0.67 -20.85
CA HIS A 227 3.98 -0.47 -20.13
C HIS A 227 5.12 -0.75 -21.09
N ASP A 228 5.70 0.32 -21.63
CA ASP A 228 6.85 0.25 -22.54
C ASP A 228 8.12 0.60 -21.75
N ASP A 229 8.77 -0.42 -21.20
CA ASP A 229 10.14 -0.29 -20.75
C ASP A 229 11.02 -0.36 -21.99
N ALA A 230 11.44 0.80 -22.51
CA ALA A 230 12.52 0.85 -23.46
C ALA A 230 13.73 0.17 -22.80
N GLY A 231 14.00 -1.08 -23.19
CA GLY A 231 15.18 -1.82 -22.74
C GLY A 231 16.43 -0.96 -22.95
N PRO A 232 17.55 -1.26 -22.27
CA PRO A 232 18.78 -0.51 -22.48
C PRO A 232 19.03 -0.41 -23.98
N PRO A 233 19.27 0.81 -24.51
CA PRO A 233 19.44 1.00 -25.94
C PRO A 233 20.47 -0.04 -26.42
N PRO A 234 20.22 -0.72 -27.55
CA PRO A 234 21.16 -1.70 -28.08
C PRO A 234 22.54 -1.07 -28.03
N ALA A 235 23.49 -1.76 -27.38
CA ALA A 235 24.79 -1.22 -27.00
C ALA A 235 25.26 -0.26 -28.08
N ALA A 236 25.28 1.03 -27.75
CA ALA A 236 25.57 2.06 -28.73
C ALA A 236 26.85 1.61 -29.43
N THR A 237 26.76 1.29 -30.73
CA THR A 237 27.94 1.01 -31.53
C THR A 237 28.82 2.22 -31.30
N ALA A 238 29.95 2.04 -30.61
CA ALA A 238 30.69 3.14 -29.99
C ALA A 238 30.67 4.33 -30.94
N ALA A 239 29.88 5.35 -30.61
CA ALA A 239 29.70 6.47 -31.52
C ALA A 239 31.11 7.00 -31.76
N ALA A 240 31.49 7.14 -33.03
CA ALA A 240 32.84 7.57 -33.38
C ALA A 240 33.15 8.82 -32.54
N ALA A 241 34.29 8.79 -31.83
CA ALA A 241 34.64 9.87 -30.91
C ALA A 241 34.50 11.21 -31.64
N PRO A 242 33.86 12.23 -31.02
CA PRO A 242 33.63 13.49 -31.68
C PRO A 242 34.97 14.04 -32.16
N LYS A 243 35.10 14.27 -33.47
CA LYS A 243 36.34 14.78 -34.07
C LYS A 243 36.61 16.22 -33.64
N HIS A 244 35.57 16.94 -33.24
CA HIS A 244 35.61 18.32 -32.82
C HIS A 244 34.69 18.53 -31.63
N LEU A 245 35.22 19.13 -30.58
CA LEU A 245 34.49 19.57 -29.39
C LEU A 245 34.56 21.10 -29.35
N ALA A 246 33.41 21.76 -29.40
CA ALA A 246 33.33 23.20 -29.19
C ALA A 246 32.85 23.46 -27.77
N VAL A 247 33.68 24.13 -26.97
CA VAL A 247 33.35 24.56 -25.61
C VAL A 247 33.03 26.05 -25.67
N PHE A 248 31.81 26.43 -25.33
CA PHE A 248 31.45 27.82 -25.10
C PHE A 248 31.58 28.10 -23.61
N TRP A 249 32.50 29.02 -23.29
CA TRP A 249 32.78 29.42 -21.92
C TRP A 249 32.50 30.92 -21.77
N ASP A 250 31.62 31.26 -20.82
CA ASP A 250 31.30 32.64 -20.49
C ASP A 250 32.42 33.25 -19.62
N ALA A 251 33.11 34.25 -20.17
CA ALA A 251 34.17 35.02 -19.50
C ALA A 251 33.70 36.44 -19.12
N SER A 252 32.40 36.62 -18.83
CA SER A 252 31.86 37.89 -18.37
C SER A 252 32.36 38.27 -16.96
N GLY A 253 32.56 39.57 -16.74
CA GLY A 253 33.14 40.13 -15.49
C GLY A 253 32.33 39.88 -14.21
N SER A 254 31.12 39.34 -14.31
CA SER A 254 30.30 38.92 -13.17
C SER A 254 30.79 37.65 -12.46
N ARG A 255 31.79 36.95 -13.01
CA ARG A 255 32.35 35.71 -12.44
C ARG A 255 33.64 35.91 -11.61
N GLY A 256 34.07 37.14 -11.36
CA GLY A 256 35.36 37.45 -10.71
C GLY A 256 35.55 36.95 -9.26
N ALA A 257 34.53 36.35 -8.63
CA ALA A 257 34.62 35.75 -7.30
C ALA A 257 34.65 34.22 -7.30
N ALA A 258 34.69 33.58 -8.47
CA ALA A 258 34.75 32.13 -8.59
C ALA A 258 35.95 31.72 -9.45
N ASP A 259 37.13 31.69 -8.83
CA ASP A 259 38.23 30.74 -9.05
C ASP A 259 39.11 30.88 -7.78
N HIS A 260 39.37 29.82 -6.99
CA HIS A 260 40.00 28.56 -7.35
C HIS A 260 39.34 27.33 -6.70
#